data_AF-A0A543G764-F1
#
_entry.id   AF-A0A543G764-F1
#
_cell.length_a   1.000
_cell.length_b   1.000
_cell.length_c   1.000
_cell.angle_alpha   90.00
_cell.angle_beta   90.00
_cell.angle_gamma   90.00
#
_symmetry.space_group_name_H-M   'P 1'
#
loop_
_entity.id
_entity.type
_entity.pdbx_description
1 polymer ?
#
loop_
_entity_poly.entity_id
_entity_poly.type
_entity_poly.pdbx_seq_one_letter_code
_entity_poly.pdbx_strand_id
1 'polypeptide(L)'
;MNPTFDTIFKAAYQILQPNGAIVLGACYKDNQNTRLKQEKAYLKMGMHVITTHKDSFTATKEGFWSQRFTTERIYNYFNYVNKNKITFIDLDTYEYAMQVIISK
;
A
#
# COMPACT_ATOMS: atom_id res chain seq x y z
N MET A 1 10.88 9.35 -2.54
CA MET A 1 10.73 7.96 -2.06
C MET A 1 11.22 7.87 -0.63
N ASN A 2 10.82 6.85 0.12
CA ASN A 2 11.22 6.68 1.52
C ASN A 2 12.50 5.83 1.58
N PRO A 3 13.68 6.41 1.87
CA PRO A 3 14.95 5.69 1.78
C PRO A 3 15.05 4.52 2.76
N THR A 4 14.36 4.61 3.90
CA THR A 4 14.27 3.52 4.89
C THR A 4 13.47 2.35 4.34
N PHE A 5 12.35 2.62 3.67
CA PHE A 5 11.57 1.60 2.98
C PHE A 5 12.42 0.87 1.93
N ASP A 6 13.07 1.65 1.06
CA ASP A 6 13.87 1.11 -0.05
C ASP A 6 15.01 0.23 0.49
N THR A 7 15.69 0.67 1.56
CA THR A 7 16.79 -0.08 2.18
C THR A 7 16.31 -1.42 2.76
N ILE A 8 15.23 -1.40 3.54
CA ILE A 8 14.70 -2.59 4.22
C ILE A 8 14.21 -3.62 3.20
N PHE A 9 13.36 -3.20 2.26
CA PHE A 9 12.75 -4.14 1.31
C PHE A 9 13.73 -4.65 0.27
N LYS A 10 14.76 -3.87 -0.08
CA LYS A 10 15.85 -4.35 -0.95
C LYS A 10 16.70 -5.40 -0.25
N ALA A 11 17.08 -5.17 1.01
CA ALA A 11 17.81 -6.16 1.79
C ALA A 11 17.00 -7.45 2.00
N ALA A 12 15.71 -7.32 2.35
CA ALA A 12 14.80 -8.45 2.48
C ALA A 12 14.69 -9.25 1.17
N TYR A 13 14.58 -8.58 0.02
CA TYR A 13 14.52 -9.25 -1.28
C TYR A 13 15.83 -9.97 -1.62
N GLN A 14 16.98 -9.41 -1.26
CA GLN A 14 18.30 -10.01 -1.52
C GLN A 14 18.48 -11.36 -0.83
N ILE A 15 17.97 -11.51 0.41
CA ILE A 15 18.11 -12.73 1.22
C ILE A 15 17.03 -13.80 0.95
N LEU A 16 16.03 -13.51 0.12
CA LEU A 16 15.03 -14.51 -0.26
C LEU A 16 15.70 -15.73 -0.89
N GLN A 17 15.34 -16.91 -0.40
CA GLN A 17 15.70 -18.19 -1.02
C GLN A 17 15.04 -18.33 -2.40
N PRO A 18 15.54 -19.23 -3.27
CA PRO A 18 14.84 -19.57 -4.50
C PRO A 18 13.37 -19.91 -4.22
N ASN A 19 12.46 -19.37 -5.03
CA ASN A 19 11.00 -19.48 -4.86
C ASN A 19 10.41 -18.78 -3.62
N GLY A 20 11.22 -18.05 -2.85
CA GLY A 20 10.73 -17.19 -1.77
C GLY A 20 10.01 -15.95 -2.31
N ALA A 21 9.18 -15.34 -1.46
CA ALA A 21 8.47 -14.11 -1.79
C ALA A 21 8.33 -13.18 -0.58
N ILE A 22 8.26 -11.88 -0.86
CA ILE A 22 7.75 -10.88 0.09
C ILE A 22 6.25 -10.73 -0.18
N VAL A 23 5.44 -10.82 0.87
CA VAL A 23 3.99 -10.65 0.79
C VAL A 23 3.60 -9.39 1.54
N LEU A 24 3.10 -8.39 0.81
CA LEU A 24 2.45 -7.22 1.40
C LEU A 24 0.96 -7.57 1.57
N GLY A 25 0.58 -7.84 2.81
CA GLY A 25 -0.71 -8.46 3.17
C GLY A 25 -1.92 -7.73 2.59
N ALA A 26 -2.23 -6.53 3.10
CA ALA A 26 -3.33 -5.70 2.60
C ALA A 26 -2.81 -4.30 2.28
N CYS A 27 -2.84 -3.94 1.00
CA CYS A 27 -2.55 -2.61 0.50
C CYS A 27 -3.84 -1.96 0.02
N TYR A 28 -4.22 -0.82 0.61
CA TYR A 28 -5.38 -0.07 0.16
C TYR A 28 -5.15 0.48 -1.26
N LYS A 29 -6.12 0.34 -2.16
CA LYS A 29 -6.03 0.86 -3.52
C LYS A 29 -6.20 2.38 -3.52
N ASP A 30 -5.36 3.11 -4.25
CA ASP A 30 -5.48 4.57 -4.34
C ASP A 30 -6.56 4.96 -5.36
N ASN A 31 -7.80 5.00 -4.88
CA ASN A 31 -8.96 5.43 -5.63
C ASN A 31 -9.96 6.18 -4.72
N GLN A 32 -10.92 6.87 -5.36
CA GLN A 32 -11.90 7.69 -4.64
C GLN A 32 -12.76 6.86 -3.67
N ASN A 33 -13.18 5.66 -4.07
CA ASN A 33 -14.04 4.81 -3.25
C ASN A 33 -13.34 4.39 -1.95
N THR A 34 -12.06 4.02 -2.03
CA THR A 34 -11.23 3.65 -0.89
C THR A 34 -11.02 4.83 0.04
N ARG A 35 -10.70 6.02 -0.51
CA ARG A 35 -10.59 7.26 0.27
C ARG A 35 -11.87 7.53 1.07
N LEU A 36 -13.03 7.54 0.41
CA LEU A 36 -14.31 7.83 1.06
C LEU A 36 -14.66 6.80 2.13
N LYS A 37 -14.36 5.51 1.91
CA LYS A 37 -14.52 4.46 2.91
C LYS A 37 -13.65 4.69 4.15
N GLN A 38 -12.38 5.06 3.96
CA GLN A 38 -11.45 5.36 5.06
C GLN A 38 -11.90 6.61 5.84
N GLU A 39 -12.23 7.70 5.14
CA GLU A 39 -12.74 8.93 5.76
C GLU A 39 -14.02 8.65 6.57
N LYS A 40 -14.98 7.90 5.99
CA LYS A 40 -16.21 7.52 6.68
C LYS A 40 -15.95 6.66 7.91
N ALA A 41 -14.99 5.73 7.85
CA ALA A 41 -14.63 4.88 8.99
C ALA A 41 -14.07 5.72 10.14
N TYR A 42 -13.16 6.66 9.86
CA TYR A 42 -12.59 7.55 10.87
C TYR A 42 -13.63 8.51 11.46
N LEU A 43 -14.49 9.10 10.61
CA LEU A 43 -15.60 9.94 11.08
C LEU A 43 -16.56 9.17 11.99
N LYS A 44 -16.87 7.91 11.67
CA LYS A 44 -17.70 7.04 12.53
C LYS A 44 -17.07 6.79 13.91
N MET A 45 -15.74 6.86 14.00
CA MET A 45 -14.99 6.73 15.26
C MET A 45 -14.82 8.07 15.99
N GLY A 46 -15.43 9.17 15.52
CA GLY A 46 -15.30 10.50 16.12
C GLY A 46 -13.96 11.18 15.84
N MET A 47 -13.19 10.70 14.86
CA MET A 47 -11.90 11.26 14.48
C MET A 47 -12.04 12.39 13.44
N HIS A 48 -11.06 13.29 13.39
CA HIS A 48 -11.08 14.47 12.52
C HIS A 48 -10.07 14.33 11.38
N VAL A 49 -10.57 14.04 10.16
CA VAL A 49 -9.72 13.95 8.96
C VAL A 49 -9.06 15.29 8.64
N ILE A 50 -7.75 15.27 8.39
CA ILE A 50 -6.93 16.46 8.06
C ILE A 50 -6.33 16.45 6.65
N THR A 51 -6.42 15.31 5.96
CA THR A 51 -5.97 15.14 4.57
C THR A 51 -7.05 15.52 3.58
N THR A 52 -6.64 15.76 2.34
CA THR A 52 -7.50 16.14 1.21
C THR A 52 -7.57 15.02 0.17
N HIS A 53 -8.42 15.21 -0.85
CA HIS A 53 -8.52 14.27 -1.98
C HIS A 53 -7.25 14.16 -2.83
N LYS A 54 -6.30 15.09 -2.68
CA LYS A 54 -5.01 15.06 -3.39
C LYS A 54 -3.98 14.16 -2.70
N ASP A 55 -4.22 13.85 -1.43
CA ASP A 55 -3.32 13.02 -0.64
C ASP A 55 -3.52 11.54 -0.97
N SER A 56 -2.43 10.79 -1.00
CA SER A 56 -2.44 9.34 -1.21
C SER A 56 -2.68 8.55 0.09
N PHE A 57 -2.99 9.25 1.19
CA PHE A 57 -3.30 8.67 2.49
C PHE A 57 -4.47 9.44 3.11
N THR A 58 -5.11 8.84 4.11
CA THR A 58 -6.05 9.53 4.99
C THR A 58 -5.42 9.62 6.37
N ALA A 59 -5.33 10.81 6.95
CA ALA A 59 -4.85 11.00 8.31
C ALA A 59 -5.81 11.85 9.13
N THR A 60 -5.75 11.69 10.45
CA THR A 60 -6.62 12.40 11.40
C THR A 60 -5.81 13.18 12.44
N LYS A 61 -6.46 14.15 13.11
CA LYS A 61 -5.84 14.93 14.21
C LYS A 61 -5.43 14.04 15.39
N GLU A 62 -6.06 12.89 15.55
CA GLU A 62 -5.84 11.91 16.61
C GLU A 62 -4.63 11.00 16.33
N GLY A 63 -3.89 11.24 15.25
CA GLY A 63 -2.67 10.49 14.92
C GLY A 63 -2.92 9.17 14.18
N PHE A 64 -4.15 8.88 13.78
CA PHE A 64 -4.46 7.74 12.93
C PHE A 64 -4.23 8.07 11.46
N TRP A 65 -3.69 7.11 10.72
CA TRP A 65 -3.54 7.25 9.27
C TRP A 65 -3.56 5.90 8.55
N SER A 66 -3.92 5.94 7.27
CA SER A 66 -3.84 4.80 6.35
C SER A 66 -3.40 5.28 4.97
N GLN A 67 -2.37 4.63 4.42
CA GLN A 67 -1.83 4.91 3.09
C GLN A 67 -2.50 4.05 2.02
N ARG A 68 -2.75 4.66 0.87
CA ARG A 68 -3.20 4.00 -0.35
C ARG A 68 -2.07 3.93 -1.38
N PHE A 69 -2.18 2.97 -2.30
CA PHE A 69 -1.15 2.68 -3.29
C PHE A 69 -1.76 2.45 -4.67
N THR A 70 -1.12 3.02 -5.69
CA THR A 70 -1.29 2.61 -7.09
C THR A 70 -0.31 1.48 -7.41
N THR A 71 -0.61 0.71 -8.46
CA THR A 71 0.34 -0.30 -8.98
C THR A 71 1.67 0.33 -9.39
N GLU A 72 1.63 1.52 -10.01
CA GLU A 72 2.82 2.29 -10.37
C GLU A 72 3.67 2.66 -9.16
N ARG A 73 3.05 3.07 -8.04
CA ARG A 73 3.78 3.38 -6.82
C ARG A 73 4.47 2.14 -6.24
N ILE A 74 3.83 0.98 -6.31
CA ILE A 74 4.46 -0.29 -5.92
C ILE A 74 5.64 -0.60 -6.84
N TYR A 75 5.50 -0.47 -8.16
CA TYR A 75 6.64 -0.65 -9.08
C TYR A 75 7.81 0.30 -8.78
N ASN A 76 7.52 1.54 -8.39
CA ASN A 76 8.57 2.51 -8.03
C ASN A 76 9.30 2.12 -6.75
N TYR A 77 8.60 1.64 -5.73
CA TYR A 77 9.21 1.12 -4.49
C TYR A 77 10.05 -0.15 -4.73
N PHE A 78 9.65 -1.01 -5.66
CA PHE A 78 10.34 -2.25 -6.02
C PHE A 78 11.03 -2.16 -7.38
N ASN A 79 11.61 -0.99 -7.72
CA ASN A 79 12.20 -0.75 -9.05
C ASN A 79 13.40 -1.65 -9.40
N TYR A 80 13.96 -2.34 -8.40
CA TYR A 80 15.04 -3.31 -8.51
C TYR A 80 14.53 -4.75 -8.77
N VAL A 81 13.22 -4.95 -8.86
CA VAL A 81 12.55 -6.22 -9.17
C VAL A 81 11.90 -6.12 -10.54
N ASN A 82 12.01 -7.16 -11.36
CA ASN A 82 11.31 -7.20 -12.65
C ASN A 82 9.79 -7.18 -12.40
N LYS A 83 9.05 -6.35 -13.15
CA LYS A 83 7.60 -6.20 -13.00
C LYS A 83 6.85 -7.53 -13.11
N ASN A 84 7.34 -8.50 -13.90
CA ASN A 84 6.71 -9.82 -14.04
C ASN A 84 6.82 -10.71 -12.78
N LYS A 85 7.64 -10.30 -11.79
CA LYS A 85 7.76 -10.95 -10.47
C LYS A 85 6.88 -10.30 -9.41
N ILE A 86 6.13 -9.27 -9.77
CA ILE A 86 5.22 -8.55 -8.88
C ILE A 86 3.79 -8.85 -9.30
N THR A 87 3.07 -9.57 -8.45
CA THR A 87 1.68 -9.94 -8.67
C THR A 87 0.78 -9.14 -7.75
N PHE A 88 -0.33 -8.63 -8.30
CA PHE A 88 -1.39 -7.94 -7.57
C PHE A 88 -2.62 -8.83 -7.54
N ILE A 89 -3.13 -9.12 -6.34
CA ILE A 89 -4.31 -9.96 -6.15
C ILE A 89 -5.36 -9.13 -5.41
N ASP A 90 -6.53 -8.99 -6.01
CA ASP A 90 -7.64 -8.29 -5.37
C ASP A 90 -8.14 -9.09 -4.17
N LEU A 91 -8.29 -8.41 -3.03
CA LEU A 91 -8.77 -9.01 -1.79
C LEU A 91 -10.27 -8.86 -1.59
N ASP A 92 -10.92 -8.05 -2.43
CA ASP A 92 -12.34 -7.77 -2.37
C ASP A 92 -12.89 -7.37 -3.75
N THR A 93 -14.22 -7.44 -3.88
CA THR A 93 -14.96 -7.10 -5.10
C THR A 93 -15.29 -5.61 -5.23
N TYR A 94 -14.91 -4.78 -4.25
CA TYR A 94 -15.27 -3.36 -4.19
C TYR A 94 -14.06 -2.43 -4.39
N GLU A 95 -12.99 -2.97 -4.98
CA GLU A 95 -11.73 -2.27 -5.27
C GLU A 95 -11.13 -1.54 -4.06
N TYR A 96 -11.23 -2.13 -2.88
CA TYR A 96 -10.77 -1.49 -1.64
C TYR A 96 -9.31 -1.82 -1.31
N ALA A 97 -8.93 -3.09 -1.43
CA ALA A 97 -7.61 -3.58 -1.08
C ALA A 97 -7.10 -4.62 -2.08
N MET A 98 -5.78 -4.70 -2.16
CA MET A 98 -5.05 -5.70 -2.92
C MET A 98 -3.92 -6.26 -2.06
N GLN A 99 -3.59 -7.52 -2.28
CA GLN A 99 -2.35 -8.13 -1.85
C GLN A 99 -1.29 -7.96 -2.94
N VAL A 100 -0.05 -7.69 -2.52
CA VAL A 100 1.09 -7.63 -3.45
C VAL A 100 2.07 -8.73 -3.08
N ILE A 101 2.41 -9.57 -4.06
CA ILE A 101 3.41 -10.63 -3.91
C ILE A 101 4.61 -10.28 -4.78
N ILE A 102 5.81 -10.22 -4.17
CA ILE A 102 7.08 -9.93 -4.83
C ILE A 102 7.97 -11.17 -4.76
N SER A 103 8.05 -11.92 -5.86
CA SER A 103 8.77 -13.19 -5.93
C SER A 103 10.25 -13.03 -6.30
N LYS A 104 11.10 -13.93 -5.78
CA LYS A 104 12.51 -14.04 -6.18
C LYS A 104 12.68 -14.54 -7.62
#